data_AF-A0A8J8CY78-F1
#
_entry.id   AF-A0A8J8CY78-F1
#
_cell.length_a   1.000
_cell.length_b   1.000
_cell.length_c   1.000
_cell.angle_alpha   90.00
_cell.angle_beta   90.00
_cell.angle_gamma   90.00
#
_symmetry.space_group_name_H-M   'P 1'
#
loop_
_entity.id
_entity.type
_entity.pdbx_description
1 polymer ?
#
loop_
_entity_poly.entity_id
_entity_poly.type
_entity_poly.pdbx_seq_one_letter_code
_entity_poly.pdbx_strand_id
1 'polypeptide(L)'
;MSGDPVPADGESGAGDGDGGSVRERVGGIEMTRRNVLATVGGGATLGAGKAVDNVLIGYGVLVGENLQTQDLAAVAGERLDATLAASALPDGHRAVVGDDSLSVVDAGGDAVATVSLPGDPADGAAVDADLGFGDGAVEQLVRDLSDLRAGEFEFAFSQREPYFDRVDAAEARPFTTGALRGPHYDGVAPETVEAFAGVDPARPRALLDGLVEAFREYSSYDVPRYLAGSIEDNLLFGAVDLRRYFQTPADFDAVREDDGTGMFCWEFANRSLEALHAVPAHRQRRPVVGMKVHDERHKHMYTGVATAVRVGGELVIPATFVDYTHSTLYDDFHLTGVLGEGLEAYNERHRATDIYWP
;
A
#
# COMPACT_ATOMS: atom_id res chain seq x y z
N MET A 1 -34.62 -61.66 18.71
CA MET A 1 -33.64 -62.65 19.19
C MET A 1 -32.35 -62.38 18.44
N SER A 2 -31.39 -61.75 19.11
CA SER A 2 -30.08 -62.35 19.46
C SER A 2 -29.09 -62.06 18.33
N GLY A 3 -27.98 -61.36 18.49
CA GLY A 3 -27.21 -60.94 19.66
C GLY A 3 -25.76 -60.88 19.14
N ASP A 4 -25.03 -59.81 19.45
CA ASP A 4 -23.61 -59.69 19.12
C ASP A 4 -22.76 -60.78 19.80
N PRO A 5 -21.50 -60.96 19.36
CA PRO A 5 -20.44 -60.32 20.14
C PRO A 5 -19.33 -59.64 19.33
N VAL A 6 -18.80 -58.59 19.95
CA VAL A 6 -17.51 -57.89 19.74
C VAL A 6 -16.33 -58.85 20.05
N PRO A 7 -15.11 -58.62 19.52
CA PRO A 7 -14.09 -57.80 20.22
C PRO A 7 -13.40 -56.81 19.24
N ALA A 8 -13.21 -55.53 19.53
CA ALA A 8 -12.52 -54.84 20.63
C ALA A 8 -11.10 -54.40 20.24
N ASP A 9 -10.86 -53.12 20.53
CA ASP A 9 -9.59 -52.45 20.82
C ASP A 9 -8.80 -51.82 19.67
N GLY A 10 -8.72 -50.48 19.75
CA GLY A 10 -7.89 -49.65 18.88
C GLY A 10 -8.16 -48.14 19.03
N GLU A 11 -8.23 -47.66 20.28
CA GLU A 11 -7.96 -46.30 20.75
C GLU A 11 -8.49 -45.08 19.95
N SER A 12 -9.56 -44.50 20.49
CA SER A 12 -9.91 -43.10 20.29
C SER A 12 -8.94 -42.18 21.06
N GLY A 13 -8.00 -41.59 20.34
CA GLY A 13 -7.25 -40.43 20.80
C GLY A 13 -8.01 -39.15 20.48
N ALA A 14 -8.61 -38.54 21.50
CA ALA A 14 -8.85 -37.10 21.50
C ALA A 14 -7.49 -36.39 21.55
N GLY A 15 -7.29 -35.37 20.72
CA GLY A 15 -6.07 -34.59 20.71
C GLY A 15 -6.23 -33.35 19.83
N ASP A 16 -6.59 -32.26 20.51
CA ASP A 16 -6.31 -30.85 20.25
C ASP A 16 -6.36 -30.29 18.83
N GLY A 17 -7.21 -29.27 18.68
CA GLY A 17 -7.11 -28.30 17.60
C GLY A 17 -5.74 -27.64 17.64
N ASP A 18 -4.96 -27.93 16.61
CA ASP A 18 -3.65 -27.36 16.39
C ASP A 18 -3.80 -25.93 15.86
N GLY A 19 -4.01 -24.99 16.79
CA GLY A 19 -3.87 -23.55 16.57
C GLY A 19 -2.40 -23.12 16.51
N GLY A 20 -1.57 -23.89 15.81
CA GLY A 20 -0.15 -23.64 15.65
C GLY A 20 0.10 -22.54 14.62
N SER A 21 0.68 -21.42 15.09
CA SER A 21 1.16 -20.31 14.26
C SER A 21 2.11 -20.81 13.15
N VAL A 22 2.22 -20.07 12.03
CA VAL A 22 3.12 -20.32 10.89
C VAL A 22 4.53 -20.77 11.31
N ARG A 23 5.02 -20.28 12.45
CA ARG A 23 6.29 -20.63 13.09
C ARG A 23 6.50 -22.13 13.33
N GLU A 24 5.45 -22.91 13.54
CA GLU A 24 5.54 -24.35 13.82
C GLU A 24 5.47 -25.23 12.57
N ARG A 25 4.76 -24.80 11.52
CA ARG A 25 4.61 -25.58 10.27
C ARG A 25 5.79 -25.43 9.30
N VAL A 26 6.53 -24.32 9.35
CA VAL A 26 7.70 -24.07 8.47
C VAL A 26 9.02 -24.63 9.06
N GLY A 27 9.02 -25.11 10.30
CA GLY A 27 10.21 -25.61 11.02
C GLY A 27 10.87 -26.90 10.48
N GLY A 28 10.56 -27.34 9.27
CA GLY A 28 10.97 -28.63 8.72
C GLY A 28 12.05 -28.61 7.63
N ILE A 29 12.61 -27.47 7.24
CA ILE A 29 13.67 -27.43 6.22
C ILE A 29 14.84 -26.54 6.67
N GLU A 30 15.73 -27.10 7.50
CA GLU A 30 17.09 -26.56 7.66
C GLU A 30 17.85 -26.70 6.33
N MET A 31 17.75 -25.71 5.45
CA MET A 31 18.61 -25.63 4.26
C MET A 31 20.01 -25.18 4.67
N THR A 32 20.87 -26.16 4.96
CA THR A 32 22.30 -25.87 5.17
C THR A 32 22.93 -25.30 3.90
N ARG A 33 23.93 -24.43 4.04
CA ARG A 33 24.70 -23.78 2.95
C ARG A 33 25.19 -24.76 1.85
N ARG A 34 25.31 -26.05 2.21
CA ARG A 34 25.73 -27.14 1.34
C ARG A 34 24.60 -27.66 0.43
N ASN A 35 23.34 -27.62 0.88
CA ASN A 35 22.17 -28.00 0.09
C ASN A 35 21.87 -26.99 -1.00
N VAL A 36 22.01 -25.68 -0.70
CA VAL A 36 21.89 -24.60 -1.71
C VAL A 36 22.92 -24.77 -2.82
N LEU A 37 24.18 -25.08 -2.48
CA LEU A 37 25.24 -25.32 -3.46
C LEU A 37 25.06 -26.63 -4.25
N ALA A 38 24.45 -27.66 -3.64
CA ALA A 38 24.15 -28.92 -4.32
C ALA A 38 23.01 -28.77 -5.34
N THR A 39 21.97 -27.99 -5.01
CA THR A 39 20.87 -27.66 -5.94
C THR A 39 21.36 -26.80 -7.11
N VAL A 40 22.35 -25.92 -6.89
CA VAL A 40 23.02 -25.14 -7.94
C VAL A 40 23.93 -26.01 -8.83
N GLY A 41 24.45 -27.13 -8.32
CA GLY A 41 25.36 -28.01 -9.05
C GLY A 41 24.69 -29.01 -10.02
N GLY A 42 23.38 -29.25 -9.89
CA GLY A 42 22.65 -30.27 -10.65
C GLY A 42 21.66 -29.70 -11.67
N GLY A 43 22.12 -29.30 -12.86
CA GLY A 43 21.28 -29.20 -14.07
C GLY A 43 20.35 -27.99 -14.25
N ALA A 44 20.21 -27.09 -13.26
CA ALA A 44 19.34 -25.91 -13.33
C ALA A 44 20.08 -24.58 -13.63
N THR A 45 21.17 -24.64 -14.39
CA THR A 45 22.26 -23.64 -14.31
C THR A 45 22.13 -22.38 -15.16
N LEU A 46 21.08 -22.18 -15.96
CA LEU A 46 20.94 -20.95 -16.77
C LEU A 46 19.79 -20.02 -16.34
N GLY A 47 18.70 -20.56 -15.78
CA GLY A 47 17.55 -19.75 -15.31
C GLY A 47 17.62 -19.38 -13.83
N ALA A 48 18.03 -20.34 -12.98
CA ALA A 48 18.06 -20.14 -11.53
C ALA A 48 19.14 -19.13 -11.10
N GLY A 49 20.26 -19.06 -11.81
CA GLY A 49 21.31 -18.08 -11.56
C GLY A 49 20.82 -16.65 -11.69
N LYS A 50 20.01 -16.34 -12.73
CA LYS A 50 19.45 -15.00 -12.98
C LYS A 50 18.29 -14.65 -12.06
N ALA A 51 17.49 -15.64 -11.65
CA ALA A 51 16.45 -15.48 -10.64
C ALA A 51 17.05 -15.18 -9.26
N VAL A 52 18.13 -15.87 -8.89
CA VAL A 52 18.92 -15.58 -7.69
C VAL A 52 19.69 -14.26 -7.82
N ASP A 53 20.15 -13.90 -9.02
CA ASP A 53 20.79 -12.59 -9.31
C ASP A 53 19.82 -11.42 -9.10
N ASN A 54 18.56 -11.54 -9.53
CA ASN A 54 17.56 -10.52 -9.26
C ASN A 54 17.19 -10.40 -7.77
N VAL A 55 17.38 -11.45 -6.97
CA VAL A 55 17.11 -11.44 -5.52
C VAL A 55 18.34 -11.00 -4.70
N LEU A 56 19.55 -11.42 -5.09
CA LEU A 56 20.80 -11.16 -4.34
C LEU A 56 21.62 -9.97 -4.90
N ILE A 57 21.54 -9.69 -6.20
CA ILE A 57 22.19 -8.54 -6.88
C ILE A 57 21.16 -7.45 -7.23
N GLY A 58 19.88 -7.79 -7.37
CA GLY A 58 18.77 -6.87 -7.71
C GLY A 58 18.35 -5.87 -6.63
N TYR A 59 19.23 -5.57 -5.68
CA TYR A 59 19.18 -4.33 -4.89
C TYR A 59 20.35 -3.38 -5.20
N GLY A 60 21.06 -3.63 -6.30
CA GLY A 60 21.69 -2.58 -7.10
C GLY A 60 22.54 -1.55 -6.35
N VAL A 61 23.33 -1.96 -5.35
CA VAL A 61 24.21 -1.06 -4.57
C VAL A 61 25.28 -0.35 -5.43
N LEU A 62 25.50 -0.80 -6.67
CA LEU A 62 26.69 -0.41 -7.43
C LEU A 62 26.46 0.57 -8.59
N VAL A 63 25.26 0.67 -9.18
CA VAL A 63 24.98 1.67 -10.25
C VAL A 63 23.46 1.90 -10.39
N GLY A 64 22.96 3.12 -10.15
CA GLY A 64 21.59 3.51 -10.45
C GLY A 64 21.10 4.77 -9.71
N GLU A 65 20.17 5.51 -10.33
CA GLU A 65 19.37 6.55 -9.67
C GLU A 65 18.31 5.86 -8.80
N ASN A 66 18.62 5.67 -7.52
CA ASN A 66 17.69 5.12 -6.52
C ASN A 66 16.85 6.27 -5.92
N LEU A 67 15.81 5.97 -5.14
CA LEU A 67 14.87 6.98 -4.62
C LEU A 67 15.55 8.23 -4.05
N GLN A 68 16.64 8.08 -3.30
CA GLN A 68 17.36 9.22 -2.68
C GLN A 68 18.15 10.10 -3.66
N THR A 69 18.32 9.64 -4.90
CA THR A 69 19.14 10.29 -5.95
C THR A 69 18.34 10.62 -7.21
N GLN A 70 17.12 10.09 -7.35
CA GLN A 70 16.21 10.38 -8.44
C GLN A 70 15.61 11.78 -8.30
N ASP A 71 15.26 12.40 -9.43
CA ASP A 71 14.30 13.48 -9.46
C ASP A 71 12.88 12.92 -9.20
N LEU A 72 12.61 12.59 -7.94
CA LEU A 72 11.30 12.04 -7.55
C LEU A 72 10.18 13.06 -7.70
N ALA A 73 10.48 14.36 -7.67
CA ALA A 73 9.47 15.39 -7.88
C ALA A 73 8.95 15.31 -9.32
N ALA A 74 9.84 15.14 -10.30
CA ALA A 74 9.43 14.91 -11.69
C ALA A 74 8.59 13.64 -11.85
N VAL A 75 9.02 12.52 -11.27
CA VAL A 75 8.30 11.23 -11.37
C VAL A 75 6.93 11.29 -10.67
N ALA A 76 6.86 11.87 -9.47
CA ALA A 76 5.62 12.02 -8.73
C ALA A 76 4.66 13.01 -9.40
N GLY A 77 5.19 14.10 -9.98
CA GLY A 77 4.42 15.13 -10.66
C GLY A 77 3.86 14.70 -12.01
N GLU A 78 4.48 13.74 -12.71
CA GLU A 78 4.06 13.30 -14.04
C GLU A 78 2.60 12.83 -14.09
N ARG A 79 2.14 12.18 -13.02
CA ARG A 79 0.78 11.64 -12.89
C ARG A 79 0.00 12.26 -11.73
N LEU A 80 0.52 13.35 -11.14
CA LEU A 80 -0.23 14.09 -10.13
C LEU A 80 -1.36 14.81 -10.84
N ASP A 81 -2.56 14.24 -10.75
CA ASP A 81 -3.77 14.90 -11.17
C ASP A 81 -4.73 14.94 -9.98
N ALA A 82 -5.07 16.15 -9.53
CA ALA A 82 -6.02 16.33 -8.45
C ALA A 82 -7.44 16.10 -8.98
N THR A 83 -7.79 14.83 -9.16
CA THR A 83 -9.14 14.44 -9.55
C THR A 83 -9.99 14.25 -8.30
N LEU A 84 -10.85 15.23 -8.00
CA LEU A 84 -11.92 15.08 -7.01
C LEU A 84 -12.99 14.16 -7.59
N ALA A 85 -12.75 12.86 -7.59
CA ALA A 85 -13.84 11.91 -7.71
C ALA A 85 -14.35 11.59 -6.30
N ALA A 86 -15.59 12.01 -6.03
CA ALA A 86 -16.36 11.73 -4.82
C ALA A 86 -15.66 12.01 -3.47
N SER A 87 -14.78 13.02 -3.34
CA SER A 87 -14.20 13.31 -2.03
C SER A 87 -15.27 13.77 -1.05
N ALA A 88 -15.38 13.03 0.05
CA ALA A 88 -16.36 13.25 1.08
C ALA A 88 -16.13 14.60 1.78
N LEU A 89 -17.14 15.46 1.70
CA LEU A 89 -17.32 16.66 2.51
C LEU A 89 -18.23 16.33 3.71
N PRO A 90 -18.36 17.24 4.69
CA PRO A 90 -19.29 17.05 5.81
C PRO A 90 -20.75 16.81 5.35
N ASP A 91 -21.52 16.16 6.23
CA ASP A 91 -22.96 15.92 6.06
C ASP A 91 -23.38 15.16 4.78
N GLY A 92 -22.48 14.33 4.25
CA GLY A 92 -22.76 13.50 3.06
C GLY A 92 -22.68 14.26 1.74
N HIS A 93 -22.20 15.50 1.76
CA HIS A 93 -21.84 16.22 0.55
C HIS A 93 -20.57 15.64 -0.07
N ARG A 94 -20.35 15.95 -1.34
CA ARG A 94 -19.10 15.62 -2.04
C ARG A 94 -18.67 16.79 -2.92
N ALA A 95 -17.37 16.87 -3.15
CA ALA A 95 -16.78 17.82 -4.07
C ALA A 95 -16.54 17.16 -5.44
N VAL A 96 -16.74 17.91 -6.51
CA VAL A 96 -16.47 17.51 -7.90
C VAL A 96 -15.61 18.60 -8.55
N VAL A 97 -14.42 18.22 -9.03
CA VAL A 97 -13.54 19.12 -9.78
C VAL A 97 -13.78 18.93 -11.26
N GLY A 98 -14.19 20.02 -11.92
CA GLY A 98 -14.16 20.13 -13.37
C GLY A 98 -12.96 20.93 -13.83
N ASP A 99 -12.82 21.13 -15.14
CA ASP A 99 -11.66 21.80 -15.75
C ASP A 99 -11.37 23.18 -15.16
N ASP A 100 -12.42 23.98 -14.88
CA ASP A 100 -12.28 25.37 -14.37
C ASP A 100 -13.14 25.64 -13.13
N SER A 101 -13.60 24.59 -12.43
CA SER A 101 -14.51 24.78 -11.29
C SER A 101 -14.47 23.67 -10.25
N LEU A 102 -14.90 24.01 -9.04
CA LEU A 102 -15.20 23.11 -7.94
C LEU A 102 -16.70 23.18 -7.66
N SER A 103 -17.41 22.07 -7.82
CA SER A 103 -18.84 21.97 -7.47
C SER A 103 -19.01 21.17 -6.19
N VAL A 104 -19.84 21.67 -5.28
CA VAL A 104 -20.33 20.93 -4.12
C VAL A 104 -21.68 20.34 -4.50
N VAL A 105 -21.80 19.03 -4.35
CA VAL A 105 -23.05 18.32 -4.62
C VAL A 105 -23.52 17.59 -3.37
N ASP A 106 -24.83 17.54 -3.19
CA ASP A 106 -25.46 16.91 -2.04
C ASP A 106 -25.51 15.36 -2.14
N ALA A 107 -26.14 14.72 -1.15
CA ALA A 107 -26.32 13.28 -1.14
C ALA A 107 -27.21 12.77 -2.28
N GLY A 108 -28.12 13.60 -2.80
CA GLY A 108 -28.95 13.30 -3.99
C GLY A 108 -28.17 13.42 -5.29
N GLY A 109 -27.04 14.13 -5.25
CA GLY A 109 -26.16 14.39 -6.38
C GLY A 109 -26.46 15.66 -7.14
N ASP A 110 -27.31 16.53 -6.60
CA ASP A 110 -27.58 17.84 -7.16
C ASP A 110 -26.49 18.83 -6.74
N ALA A 111 -26.03 19.67 -7.67
CA ALA A 111 -25.09 20.72 -7.38
C ALA A 111 -25.76 21.83 -6.56
N VAL A 112 -25.25 22.05 -5.35
CA VAL A 112 -25.76 23.06 -4.41
C VAL A 112 -24.90 24.32 -4.39
N ALA A 113 -23.64 24.23 -4.81
CA ALA A 113 -22.74 25.36 -4.99
C ALA A 113 -21.67 25.05 -6.06
N THR A 114 -21.18 26.09 -6.72
CA THR A 114 -20.06 26.00 -7.65
C THR A 114 -19.19 27.25 -7.52
N VAL A 115 -17.88 27.05 -7.44
CA VAL A 115 -16.85 28.10 -7.40
C VAL A 115 -15.82 27.86 -8.49
N SER A 116 -15.15 28.92 -8.95
CA SER A 116 -14.14 28.84 -10.00
C SER A 116 -12.83 28.22 -9.50
N LEU A 117 -12.09 27.55 -10.40
CA LEU A 117 -10.73 27.11 -10.17
C LEU A 117 -9.83 27.49 -11.36
N PRO A 118 -8.66 28.10 -11.15
CA PRO A 118 -8.22 28.70 -9.90
C PRO A 118 -9.19 29.81 -9.44
N GLY A 119 -9.33 30.01 -8.13
CA GLY A 119 -10.35 30.87 -7.54
C GLY A 119 -9.90 31.58 -6.26
N ASP A 120 -10.72 32.52 -5.79
CA ASP A 120 -10.51 33.21 -4.51
C ASP A 120 -10.99 32.30 -3.36
N PRO A 121 -10.16 31.95 -2.36
CA PRO A 121 -10.59 31.18 -1.21
C PRO A 121 -11.80 31.78 -0.47
N ALA A 122 -12.00 33.10 -0.55
CA ALA A 122 -13.17 33.76 0.04
C ALA A 122 -14.51 33.28 -0.56
N ASP A 123 -14.53 32.89 -1.84
CA ASP A 123 -15.71 32.30 -2.47
C ASP A 123 -16.02 30.92 -1.87
N GLY A 124 -14.97 30.13 -1.60
CA GLY A 124 -15.11 28.85 -0.90
C GLY A 124 -15.59 29.02 0.54
N ALA A 125 -15.07 30.01 1.27
CA ALA A 125 -15.50 30.32 2.63
C ALA A 125 -16.98 30.75 2.71
N ALA A 126 -17.49 31.43 1.67
CA ALA A 126 -18.90 31.77 1.58
C ALA A 126 -19.77 30.50 1.43
N VAL A 127 -19.34 29.55 0.59
CA VAL A 127 -20.02 28.24 0.45
C VAL A 127 -19.99 27.47 1.77
N ASP A 128 -18.84 27.44 2.45
CA ASP A 128 -18.72 26.79 3.77
C ASP A 128 -19.68 27.40 4.80
N ALA A 129 -19.83 28.74 4.82
CA ALA A 129 -20.75 29.42 5.70
C ALA A 129 -22.23 29.12 5.38
N ASP A 130 -22.58 29.06 4.10
CA ASP A 130 -23.95 28.77 3.65
C ASP A 130 -24.35 27.31 3.94
N LEU A 131 -23.41 26.37 3.81
CA LEU A 131 -23.63 24.93 4.05
C LEU A 131 -23.35 24.50 5.50
N GLY A 132 -22.76 25.36 6.33
CA GLY A 132 -22.43 25.07 7.73
C GLY A 132 -21.18 24.22 7.93
N PHE A 133 -20.25 24.21 6.96
CA PHE A 133 -18.96 23.50 7.06
C PHE A 133 -17.98 24.29 7.93
N GLY A 134 -18.06 24.09 9.25
CA GLY A 134 -17.29 24.86 10.24
C GLY A 134 -15.76 24.78 10.12
N ASP A 135 -15.22 23.78 9.41
CA ASP A 135 -13.79 23.57 9.23
C ASP A 135 -13.21 24.19 7.94
N GLY A 136 -14.02 24.92 7.15
CA GLY A 136 -13.56 25.61 5.94
C GLY A 136 -13.17 24.65 4.81
N ALA A 137 -13.98 23.63 4.57
CA ALA A 137 -13.64 22.54 3.65
C ALA A 137 -13.50 23.02 2.19
N VAL A 138 -14.42 23.86 1.74
CA VAL A 138 -14.44 24.40 0.38
C VAL A 138 -13.41 25.51 0.24
N GLU A 139 -13.23 26.39 1.24
CA GLU A 139 -12.15 27.38 1.28
C GLU A 139 -10.78 26.70 1.07
N GLN A 140 -10.51 25.63 1.81
CA GLN A 140 -9.25 24.90 1.74
C GLN A 140 -9.04 24.28 0.34
N LEU A 141 -10.07 23.64 -0.22
CA LEU A 141 -10.00 23.05 -1.55
C LEU A 141 -9.77 24.13 -2.62
N VAL A 142 -10.48 25.25 -2.59
CA VAL A 142 -10.27 26.35 -3.55
C VAL A 142 -8.83 26.84 -3.49
N ARG A 143 -8.29 27.07 -2.29
CA ARG A 143 -6.92 27.55 -2.12
C ARG A 143 -5.91 26.53 -2.65
N ASP A 144 -5.96 25.31 -2.16
CA ASP A 144 -4.92 24.32 -2.46
C ASP A 144 -5.01 23.79 -3.90
N LEU A 145 -6.21 23.61 -4.46
CA LEU A 145 -6.35 23.18 -5.87
C LEU A 145 -5.94 24.29 -6.84
N SER A 146 -6.09 25.56 -6.47
CA SER A 146 -5.57 26.68 -7.26
C SER A 146 -4.04 26.64 -7.31
N ASP A 147 -3.38 26.43 -6.16
CA ASP A 147 -1.93 26.31 -6.08
C ASP A 147 -1.42 25.08 -6.87
N LEU A 148 -2.09 23.93 -6.76
CA LEU A 148 -1.76 22.74 -7.54
C LEU A 148 -1.82 22.99 -9.06
N ARG A 149 -2.86 23.68 -9.54
CA ARG A 149 -3.02 24.03 -10.96
C ARG A 149 -1.98 25.04 -11.43
N ALA A 150 -1.57 25.96 -10.55
CA ALA A 150 -0.52 26.93 -10.83
C ALA A 150 0.89 26.30 -10.78
N GLY A 151 1.03 25.08 -10.26
CA GLY A 151 2.33 24.47 -9.99
C GLY A 151 3.03 25.07 -8.76
N GLU A 152 2.28 25.73 -7.88
CA GLU A 152 2.76 26.42 -6.69
C GLU A 152 2.79 25.48 -5.48
N PHE A 153 3.52 24.37 -5.61
CA PHE A 153 3.68 23.38 -4.54
C PHE A 153 5.06 22.71 -4.58
N GLU A 154 5.46 22.11 -3.46
CA GLU A 154 6.72 21.36 -3.34
C GLU A 154 6.47 19.92 -2.89
N PHE A 155 7.18 18.95 -3.49
CA PHE A 155 7.28 17.60 -2.93
C PHE A 155 8.43 17.50 -1.92
N ALA A 156 8.16 16.87 -0.77
CA ALA A 156 9.17 16.68 0.28
C ALA A 156 9.33 15.20 0.67
N PHE A 157 10.30 14.52 0.06
CA PHE A 157 10.54 13.09 0.29
C PHE A 157 11.42 12.84 1.52
N SER A 158 11.06 11.84 2.32
CA SER A 158 11.85 11.44 3.49
C SER A 158 11.57 10.02 3.94
N GLN A 159 12.38 9.52 4.88
CA GLN A 159 12.07 8.28 5.60
C GLN A 159 10.81 8.48 6.46
N ARG A 160 10.17 7.37 6.84
CA ARG A 160 8.84 7.35 7.46
C ARG A 160 8.73 8.18 8.73
N GLU A 161 9.71 8.07 9.61
CA GLU A 161 9.75 8.81 10.88
C GLU A 161 9.87 10.34 10.66
N PRO A 162 10.89 10.84 9.93
CA PRO A 162 10.95 12.25 9.53
C PRO A 162 9.71 12.75 8.75
N TYR A 163 9.07 11.88 7.97
CA TYR A 163 7.82 12.20 7.28
C TYR A 163 6.73 12.53 8.30
N PHE A 164 6.47 11.66 9.28
CA PHE A 164 5.43 11.92 10.28
C PHE A 164 5.77 13.09 11.20
N ASP A 165 7.05 13.31 11.52
CA ASP A 165 7.49 14.48 12.29
C ASP A 165 7.20 15.78 11.54
N ARG A 166 7.45 15.81 10.22
CA ARG A 166 7.10 16.97 9.37
C ARG A 166 5.59 17.18 9.31
N VAL A 167 4.81 16.12 9.15
CA VAL A 167 3.34 16.19 9.11
C VAL A 167 2.79 16.73 10.43
N ASP A 168 3.34 16.29 11.57
CA ASP A 168 2.93 16.76 12.90
C ASP A 168 3.27 18.23 13.17
N ALA A 169 4.28 18.77 12.49
CA ALA A 169 4.70 20.16 12.62
C ALA A 169 3.99 21.13 11.66
N ALA A 170 3.21 20.62 10.70
CA ALA A 170 2.60 21.39 9.63
C ALA A 170 1.08 21.57 9.80
N GLU A 171 0.49 22.49 9.04
CA GLU A 171 -0.96 22.64 8.98
C GLU A 171 -1.55 21.57 8.05
N ALA A 172 -2.31 20.63 8.60
CA ALA A 172 -2.91 19.56 7.81
C ALA A 172 -3.92 20.09 6.78
N ARG A 173 -3.93 19.49 5.59
CA ARG A 173 -4.94 19.74 4.54
C ARG A 173 -5.78 18.49 4.29
N PRO A 174 -6.69 18.12 5.22
CA PRO A 174 -7.44 16.88 5.13
C PRO A 174 -8.29 16.77 3.86
N PHE A 175 -8.99 17.83 3.48
CA PHE A 175 -9.84 17.80 2.28
C PHE A 175 -9.02 17.73 0.98
N THR A 176 -7.89 18.42 0.91
CA THR A 176 -6.95 18.36 -0.22
C THR A 176 -6.28 17.00 -0.28
N THR A 177 -5.88 16.43 0.85
CA THR A 177 -5.38 15.05 0.91
C THR A 177 -6.42 14.06 0.43
N GLY A 178 -7.68 14.24 0.83
CA GLY A 178 -8.81 13.46 0.31
C GLY A 178 -9.00 13.62 -1.20
N ALA A 179 -8.73 14.81 -1.73
CA ALA A 179 -8.78 15.07 -3.17
C ALA A 179 -7.74 14.29 -3.97
N LEU A 180 -6.58 14.05 -3.38
CA LEU A 180 -5.51 13.29 -4.01
C LEU A 180 -5.75 11.77 -3.99
N ARG A 181 -6.78 11.28 -3.26
CA ARG A 181 -7.09 9.84 -3.16
C ARG A 181 -7.95 9.28 -4.29
N GLY A 182 -8.48 10.12 -5.17
CA GLY A 182 -9.38 9.66 -6.24
C GLY A 182 -10.59 8.86 -5.71
N PRO A 183 -11.31 8.14 -6.59
CA PRO A 183 -12.46 7.29 -6.24
C PRO A 183 -12.08 5.83 -5.99
N HIS A 184 -10.79 5.54 -5.87
CA HIS A 184 -10.28 4.18 -5.87
C HIS A 184 -9.87 3.77 -4.45
N TYR A 185 -9.97 2.47 -4.15
CA TYR A 185 -9.56 1.85 -2.87
C TYR A 185 -10.38 2.29 -1.62
N ASP A 186 -11.56 2.88 -1.78
CA ASP A 186 -12.46 3.29 -0.68
C ASP A 186 -13.53 2.24 -0.31
N GLY A 187 -13.52 1.08 -0.98
CA GLY A 187 -14.58 0.08 -0.86
C GLY A 187 -14.50 -0.84 0.35
N VAL A 188 -13.43 -0.77 1.15
CA VAL A 188 -13.22 -1.65 2.32
C VAL A 188 -13.77 -0.99 3.58
N ALA A 189 -14.59 -1.73 4.33
CA ALA A 189 -15.13 -1.27 5.60
C ALA A 189 -14.00 -1.06 6.64
N PRO A 190 -14.00 0.06 7.39
CA PRO A 190 -13.00 0.31 8.44
C PRO A 190 -12.87 -0.82 9.45
N GLU A 191 -13.97 -1.49 9.79
CA GLU A 191 -14.01 -2.59 10.76
C GLU A 191 -13.25 -3.83 10.25
N THR A 192 -13.28 -4.07 8.93
CA THR A 192 -12.49 -5.16 8.30
C THR A 192 -11.00 -4.87 8.41
N VAL A 193 -10.60 -3.61 8.17
CA VAL A 193 -9.20 -3.17 8.29
C VAL A 193 -8.72 -3.25 9.75
N GLU A 194 -9.53 -2.79 10.70
CA GLU A 194 -9.20 -2.86 12.12
C GLU A 194 -9.07 -4.31 12.60
N ALA A 195 -9.97 -5.19 12.18
CA ALA A 195 -9.90 -6.62 12.49
C ALA A 195 -8.65 -7.28 11.90
N PHE A 196 -8.20 -6.85 10.72
CA PHE A 196 -6.99 -7.36 10.08
C PHE A 196 -5.71 -6.83 10.72
N ALA A 197 -5.58 -5.50 10.86
CA ALA A 197 -4.35 -4.83 11.29
C ALA A 197 -4.25 -4.64 12.82
N GLY A 198 -5.30 -4.96 13.57
CA GLY A 198 -5.35 -4.78 15.03
C GLY A 198 -5.33 -3.32 15.50
N VAL A 199 -5.53 -2.36 14.59
CA VAL A 199 -5.44 -0.93 14.86
C VAL A 199 -6.49 -0.14 14.08
N ASP A 200 -6.98 0.93 14.72
CA ASP A 200 -7.93 1.88 14.13
C ASP A 200 -7.37 2.53 12.84
N PRO A 201 -8.02 2.36 11.67
CA PRO A 201 -7.56 2.93 10.39
C PRO A 201 -7.58 4.47 10.35
N ALA A 202 -8.20 5.15 11.32
CA ALA A 202 -8.08 6.59 11.50
C ALA A 202 -6.68 7.03 12.00
N ARG A 203 -5.77 6.09 12.27
CA ARG A 203 -4.40 6.32 12.78
C ARG A 203 -3.31 5.81 11.81
N PRO A 204 -3.09 6.48 10.66
CA PRO A 204 -2.22 5.94 9.60
C PRO A 204 -0.82 5.51 10.02
N ARG A 205 -0.16 6.25 10.92
CA ARG A 205 1.16 5.85 11.45
C ARG A 205 1.14 4.46 12.11
N ALA A 206 0.17 4.23 12.99
CA ALA A 206 0.01 2.94 13.65
C ALA A 206 -0.51 1.87 12.69
N LEU A 207 -1.36 2.25 11.72
CA LEU A 207 -1.85 1.36 10.68
C LEU A 207 -0.72 0.78 9.82
N LEU A 208 0.28 1.59 9.46
CA LEU A 208 1.42 1.09 8.69
C LEU A 208 2.18 -0.01 9.43
N ASP A 209 2.34 0.11 10.75
CA ASP A 209 2.96 -0.93 11.59
C ASP A 209 2.04 -2.15 11.75
N GLY A 210 0.76 -1.94 12.02
CA GLY A 210 -0.23 -3.04 12.15
C GLY A 210 -0.36 -3.87 10.87
N LEU A 211 -0.26 -3.25 9.70
CA LEU A 211 -0.22 -3.96 8.42
C LEU A 211 1.03 -4.84 8.27
N VAL A 212 2.19 -4.44 8.81
CA VAL A 212 3.39 -5.31 8.82
C VAL A 212 3.12 -6.56 9.63
N GLU A 213 2.57 -6.42 10.83
CA GLU A 213 2.27 -7.54 11.72
C GLU A 213 1.22 -8.47 11.09
N ALA A 214 0.13 -7.90 10.57
CA ALA A 214 -0.95 -8.66 9.96
C ALA A 214 -0.51 -9.39 8.68
N PHE A 215 0.25 -8.74 7.79
CA PHE A 215 0.77 -9.41 6.60
C PHE A 215 1.74 -10.54 6.95
N ARG A 216 2.56 -10.38 8.00
CA ARG A 216 3.41 -11.47 8.50
C ARG A 216 2.62 -12.62 9.10
N GLU A 217 1.51 -12.33 9.76
CA GLU A 217 0.69 -13.34 10.42
C GLU A 217 -0.16 -14.14 9.44
N TYR A 218 -0.83 -13.45 8.50
CA TYR A 218 -1.88 -14.04 7.67
C TYR A 218 -1.47 -14.33 6.23
N SER A 219 -0.28 -13.89 5.79
CA SER A 219 0.17 -14.10 4.40
C SER A 219 1.61 -14.57 4.32
N SER A 220 1.98 -15.09 3.15
CA SER A 220 3.37 -15.38 2.79
C SER A 220 3.67 -14.80 1.41
N TYR A 221 4.95 -14.63 1.08
CA TYR A 221 5.29 -14.23 -0.28
C TYR A 221 5.01 -15.39 -1.25
N ASP A 222 4.33 -15.12 -2.36
CA ASP A 222 4.00 -16.13 -3.38
C ASP A 222 5.22 -16.48 -4.24
N VAL A 223 6.13 -17.28 -3.66
CA VAL A 223 7.33 -17.81 -4.33
C VAL A 223 6.98 -18.63 -5.57
N PRO A 224 5.96 -19.52 -5.58
CA PRO A 224 5.55 -20.23 -6.79
C PRO A 224 5.21 -19.29 -7.96
N ARG A 225 4.41 -18.25 -7.73
CA ARG A 225 4.06 -17.27 -8.75
C ARG A 225 5.24 -16.42 -9.18
N TYR A 226 6.15 -16.08 -8.26
CA TYR A 226 7.42 -15.43 -8.60
C TYR A 226 8.26 -16.28 -9.57
N LEU A 227 8.43 -17.57 -9.27
CA LEU A 227 9.20 -18.50 -10.11
C LEU A 227 8.53 -18.72 -11.47
N ALA A 228 7.21 -18.89 -11.49
CA ALA A 228 6.42 -18.99 -12.71
C ALA A 228 6.65 -17.77 -13.61
N GLY A 229 6.63 -16.58 -13.02
CA GLY A 229 6.92 -15.34 -13.71
C GLY A 229 8.35 -15.22 -14.24
N SER A 230 9.32 -15.68 -13.46
CA SER A 230 10.72 -15.69 -13.88
C SER A 230 10.95 -16.60 -15.09
N ILE A 231 10.28 -17.76 -15.14
CA ILE A 231 10.30 -18.69 -16.28
C ILE A 231 9.60 -18.06 -17.49
N GLU A 232 8.41 -17.52 -17.29
CA GLU A 232 7.62 -16.85 -18.31
C GLU A 232 8.43 -15.77 -19.04
N ASP A 233 9.08 -14.89 -18.28
CA ASP A 233 9.78 -13.74 -18.85
C ASP A 233 11.12 -14.11 -19.50
N ASN A 234 11.90 -15.01 -18.88
CA ASN A 234 13.28 -15.26 -19.31
C ASN A 234 13.44 -16.48 -20.22
N LEU A 235 12.56 -17.47 -20.12
CA LEU A 235 12.64 -18.71 -20.92
C LEU A 235 11.57 -18.73 -22.00
N LEU A 236 10.39 -18.20 -21.70
CA LEU A 236 9.25 -18.23 -22.62
C LEU A 236 9.01 -16.89 -23.32
N PHE A 237 9.79 -15.85 -22.98
CA PHE A 237 9.71 -14.50 -23.56
C PHE A 237 8.28 -13.92 -23.57
N GLY A 238 7.51 -14.20 -22.51
CA GLY A 238 6.12 -13.74 -22.37
C GLY A 238 5.12 -14.43 -23.31
N ALA A 239 5.46 -15.57 -23.92
CA ALA A 239 4.58 -16.27 -24.85
C ALA A 239 3.34 -16.90 -24.19
N VAL A 240 3.33 -17.02 -22.86
CA VAL A 240 2.25 -17.61 -22.06
C VAL A 240 2.09 -16.81 -20.76
N ASP A 241 0.93 -16.92 -20.11
CA ASP A 241 0.71 -16.41 -18.75
C ASP A 241 0.69 -17.61 -17.80
N LEU A 242 1.82 -17.88 -17.16
CA LEU A 242 1.98 -18.95 -16.17
C LEU A 242 1.52 -18.48 -14.78
N ARG A 243 1.65 -17.18 -14.50
CA ARG A 243 1.32 -16.59 -13.19
C ARG A 243 -0.15 -16.79 -12.83
N ARG A 244 -1.07 -16.74 -13.80
CA ARG A 244 -2.52 -16.91 -13.57
C ARG A 244 -2.91 -18.20 -12.84
N TYR A 245 -2.12 -19.27 -12.94
CA TYR A 245 -2.45 -20.56 -12.32
C TYR A 245 -2.13 -20.63 -10.84
N PHE A 246 -1.43 -19.62 -10.31
CA PHE A 246 -1.03 -19.51 -8.91
C PHE A 246 -1.79 -18.40 -8.19
N GLN A 247 -2.67 -17.68 -8.88
CA GLN A 247 -3.46 -16.61 -8.28
C GLN A 247 -4.48 -17.19 -7.29
N THR A 248 -4.41 -16.73 -6.05
CA THR A 248 -5.41 -16.95 -5.01
C THR A 248 -6.19 -15.65 -4.75
N PRO A 249 -7.43 -15.73 -4.25
CA PRO A 249 -8.11 -14.57 -3.67
C PRO A 249 -7.23 -13.94 -2.59
N ALA A 250 -7.20 -12.60 -2.51
CA ALA A 250 -6.28 -11.86 -1.66
C ALA A 250 -6.90 -10.59 -1.08
N ASP A 251 -8.23 -10.55 -0.95
CA ASP A 251 -8.90 -9.54 -0.12
C ASP A 251 -8.68 -9.82 1.37
N PHE A 252 -9.00 -8.87 2.25
CA PHE A 252 -8.70 -9.00 3.68
C PHE A 252 -9.35 -10.22 4.35
N ASP A 253 -10.58 -10.57 3.94
CA ASP A 253 -11.26 -11.74 4.49
C ASP A 253 -10.61 -13.03 4.00
N ALA A 254 -10.30 -13.13 2.71
CA ALA A 254 -9.59 -14.27 2.14
C ALA A 254 -8.21 -14.48 2.79
N VAL A 255 -7.43 -13.41 2.96
CA VAL A 255 -6.10 -13.47 3.59
C VAL A 255 -6.20 -13.94 5.04
N ARG A 256 -7.24 -13.52 5.77
CA ARG A 256 -7.42 -13.89 7.18
C ARG A 256 -8.02 -15.29 7.37
N GLU A 257 -8.87 -15.75 6.45
CA GLU A 257 -9.54 -17.06 6.53
C GLU A 257 -8.67 -18.22 6.05
N ASP A 258 -7.78 -17.98 5.09
CA ASP A 258 -6.83 -18.97 4.60
C ASP A 258 -5.47 -18.77 5.27
N ASP A 259 -5.11 -19.71 6.15
CA ASP A 259 -3.82 -19.77 6.86
C ASP A 259 -2.65 -19.78 5.86
N GLY A 260 -2.21 -18.61 5.42
CA GLY A 260 -1.08 -18.43 4.50
C GLY A 260 -1.48 -18.17 3.06
N THR A 261 -2.35 -17.19 2.81
CA THR A 261 -2.59 -16.71 1.45
C THR A 261 -1.28 -16.20 0.84
N GLY A 262 -0.89 -16.78 -0.30
CA GLY A 262 0.26 -16.33 -1.06
C GLY A 262 -0.02 -14.98 -1.70
N MET A 263 0.76 -13.95 -1.34
CA MET A 263 0.64 -12.62 -1.93
C MET A 263 1.91 -12.21 -2.68
N PHE A 264 1.71 -11.47 -3.75
CA PHE A 264 2.73 -10.85 -4.57
C PHE A 264 2.77 -9.33 -4.30
N CYS A 265 3.84 -8.65 -4.72
CA CYS A 265 4.10 -7.25 -4.37
C CYS A 265 2.94 -6.27 -4.71
N TRP A 266 2.22 -6.51 -5.81
CA TRP A 266 1.05 -5.72 -6.17
C TRP A 266 -0.17 -5.96 -5.25
N GLU A 267 -0.37 -7.16 -4.68
CA GLU A 267 -1.44 -7.41 -3.71
C GLU A 267 -1.14 -6.67 -2.40
N PHE A 268 0.10 -6.72 -1.92
CA PHE A 268 0.52 -5.94 -0.76
C PHE A 268 0.25 -4.44 -0.95
N ALA A 269 0.62 -3.88 -2.10
CA ALA A 269 0.37 -2.47 -2.41
C ALA A 269 -1.13 -2.14 -2.55
N ASN A 270 -1.94 -3.03 -3.13
CA ASN A 270 -3.39 -2.79 -3.23
C ASN A 270 -4.05 -2.81 -1.85
N ARG A 271 -3.74 -3.81 -1.03
CA ARG A 271 -4.31 -3.95 0.32
C ARG A 271 -3.87 -2.81 1.24
N SER A 272 -2.62 -2.36 1.16
CA SER A 272 -2.17 -1.21 1.93
C SER A 272 -2.92 0.08 1.55
N LEU A 273 -3.16 0.31 0.24
CA LEU A 273 -3.94 1.46 -0.23
C LEU A 273 -5.38 1.40 0.29
N GLU A 274 -6.04 0.24 0.18
CA GLU A 274 -7.40 0.03 0.71
C GLU A 274 -7.47 0.28 2.22
N ALA A 275 -6.50 -0.21 2.98
CA ALA A 275 -6.43 0.05 4.42
C ALA A 275 -6.25 1.55 4.73
N LEU A 276 -5.32 2.22 4.03
CA LEU A 276 -5.03 3.64 4.22
C LEU A 276 -6.19 4.55 3.81
N HIS A 277 -7.07 4.08 2.92
CA HIS A 277 -8.19 4.84 2.38
C HIS A 277 -9.55 4.47 2.96
N ALA A 278 -9.66 3.39 3.76
CA ALA A 278 -10.91 2.92 4.36
C ALA A 278 -11.67 3.98 5.18
N VAL A 279 -10.96 4.97 5.75
CA VAL A 279 -11.56 6.10 6.47
C VAL A 279 -11.32 7.39 5.69
N PRO A 280 -12.35 8.27 5.51
CA PRO A 280 -12.17 9.56 4.86
C PRO A 280 -11.02 10.37 5.45
N ALA A 281 -10.27 11.07 4.59
CA ALA A 281 -9.06 11.80 4.99
C ALA A 281 -9.30 12.77 6.15
N HIS A 282 -10.43 13.50 6.15
CA HIS A 282 -10.80 14.45 7.22
C HIS A 282 -11.15 13.79 8.57
N ARG A 283 -11.31 12.47 8.61
CA ARG A 283 -11.52 11.69 9.84
C ARG A 283 -10.24 11.02 10.35
N GLN A 284 -9.15 11.08 9.59
CA GLN A 284 -7.86 10.58 10.05
C GLN A 284 -7.14 11.62 10.90
N ARG A 285 -6.44 11.17 11.95
CA ARG A 285 -5.62 12.05 12.79
C ARG A 285 -4.47 12.69 12.02
N ARG A 286 -3.93 11.98 11.03
CA ARG A 286 -2.91 12.44 10.08
C ARG A 286 -3.36 11.99 8.70
N PRO A 287 -4.10 12.83 7.96
CA PRO A 287 -4.64 12.43 6.66
C PRO A 287 -3.51 11.97 5.76
N VAL A 288 -3.65 10.81 5.10
CA VAL A 288 -2.66 10.32 4.13
C VAL A 288 -3.30 9.94 2.80
N VAL A 289 -2.52 9.82 1.74
CA VAL A 289 -2.89 9.17 0.49
C VAL A 289 -1.85 8.10 0.19
N GLY A 290 -2.30 6.86 0.01
CA GLY A 290 -1.49 5.78 -0.55
C GLY A 290 -1.32 5.94 -2.07
N MET A 291 -0.12 5.63 -2.57
CA MET A 291 0.23 5.64 -3.99
C MET A 291 0.83 4.29 -4.35
N LYS A 292 0.66 3.84 -5.60
CA LYS A 292 1.41 2.68 -6.09
C LYS A 292 2.70 3.15 -6.72
N VAL A 293 3.81 2.56 -6.30
CA VAL A 293 5.12 2.88 -6.86
C VAL A 293 5.64 1.66 -7.59
N HIS A 294 5.88 1.83 -8.88
CA HIS A 294 6.32 0.77 -9.76
C HIS A 294 7.82 0.93 -10.02
N ASP A 295 8.57 -0.13 -9.72
CA ASP A 295 9.96 -0.29 -10.12
C ASP A 295 10.00 -1.28 -11.29
N GLU A 296 10.04 -0.75 -12.51
CA GLU A 296 10.03 -1.58 -13.72
C GLU A 296 11.28 -2.48 -13.80
N ARG A 297 12.42 -2.00 -13.28
CA ARG A 297 13.70 -2.73 -13.34
C ARG A 297 13.61 -4.04 -12.55
N HIS A 298 12.97 -3.99 -11.37
CA HIS A 298 12.83 -5.14 -10.49
C HIS A 298 11.46 -5.82 -10.62
N LYS A 299 10.58 -5.31 -11.50
CA LYS A 299 9.17 -5.73 -11.64
C LYS A 299 8.48 -5.76 -10.29
N HIS A 300 8.76 -4.73 -9.50
CA HIS A 300 8.37 -4.64 -8.12
C HIS A 300 7.36 -3.51 -7.92
N MET A 301 6.45 -3.69 -6.99
CA MET A 301 5.47 -2.68 -6.62
C MET A 301 5.46 -2.52 -5.12
N TYR A 302 5.54 -1.28 -4.66
CA TYR A 302 5.50 -0.94 -3.26
C TYR A 302 4.62 0.29 -3.04
N THR A 303 4.43 0.67 -1.78
CA THR A 303 3.47 1.69 -1.39
C THR A 303 4.18 3.01 -1.16
N GLY A 304 3.72 4.07 -1.82
CA GLY A 304 4.02 5.44 -1.44
C GLY A 304 2.96 5.93 -0.45
N VAL A 305 3.34 6.79 0.49
CA VAL A 305 2.42 7.43 1.44
C VAL A 305 2.72 8.92 1.44
N ALA A 306 1.74 9.73 1.04
CA ALA A 306 1.87 11.18 1.00
C ALA A 306 0.74 11.86 1.77
N THR A 307 0.86 13.17 1.98
CA THR A 307 -0.23 14.01 2.50
C THR A 307 -0.07 15.43 1.98
N ALA A 308 -1.15 16.21 1.94
CA ALA A 308 -1.07 17.64 1.67
C ALA A 308 -1.02 18.41 3.00
N VAL A 309 -0.07 19.33 3.13
CA VAL A 309 0.07 20.22 4.29
C VAL A 309 0.42 21.63 3.84
N ARG A 310 0.26 22.62 4.72
CA ARG A 310 0.90 23.92 4.56
C ARG A 310 2.00 24.15 5.58
N VAL A 311 3.12 24.67 5.09
CA VAL A 311 4.28 25.08 5.90
C VAL A 311 4.55 26.54 5.57
N GLY A 312 4.40 27.44 6.54
CA GLY A 312 4.61 28.87 6.31
C GLY A 312 3.66 29.49 5.27
N GLY A 313 2.52 28.85 4.99
CA GLY A 313 1.57 29.30 3.97
C GLY A 313 1.78 28.68 2.58
N GLU A 314 2.86 27.94 2.36
CA GLU A 314 3.16 27.26 1.08
C GLU A 314 2.60 25.83 1.10
N LEU A 315 2.09 25.36 -0.04
CA LEU A 315 1.58 23.99 -0.19
C LEU A 315 2.76 23.02 -0.36
N VAL A 316 2.85 22.05 0.55
CA VAL A 316 3.88 21.01 0.52
C VAL A 316 3.19 19.65 0.54
N ILE A 317 3.68 18.74 -0.31
CA ILE A 317 3.26 17.34 -0.35
C ILE A 317 4.42 16.48 0.18
N PRO A 318 4.55 16.31 1.52
CA PRO A 318 5.50 15.36 2.05
C PRO A 318 5.10 13.95 1.64
N ALA A 319 6.10 13.12 1.37
CA ALA A 319 5.91 11.72 0.98
C ALA A 319 6.99 10.81 1.57
N THR A 320 6.62 9.56 1.80
CA THR A 320 7.50 8.47 2.18
C THR A 320 7.11 7.18 1.43
N PHE A 321 7.90 6.13 1.59
CA PHE A 321 7.75 4.89 0.84
C PHE A 321 7.94 3.69 1.76
N VAL A 322 7.04 2.71 1.63
CA VAL A 322 7.00 1.50 2.42
C VAL A 322 6.87 0.25 1.54
N ASP A 323 7.58 -0.81 1.87
CA ASP A 323 7.55 -2.10 1.17
C ASP A 323 7.24 -3.24 2.15
N TYR A 324 6.03 -3.79 2.02
CA TYR A 324 5.58 -4.92 2.82
C TYR A 324 6.11 -6.27 2.33
N THR A 325 6.68 -6.34 1.13
CA THR A 325 7.22 -7.60 0.58
C THR A 325 8.39 -8.11 1.41
N HIS A 326 9.22 -7.20 1.92
CA HIS A 326 10.31 -7.55 2.83
C HIS A 326 9.84 -8.07 4.17
N SER A 327 8.62 -7.72 4.60
CA SER A 327 8.09 -8.20 5.87
C SER A 327 7.80 -9.70 5.85
N THR A 328 7.41 -10.27 4.70
CA THR A 328 7.08 -11.69 4.54
C THR A 328 8.23 -12.51 3.96
N LEU A 329 8.95 -11.96 2.95
CA LEU A 329 10.00 -12.69 2.23
C LEU A 329 11.21 -13.04 3.11
N TYR A 330 11.60 -12.19 4.07
CA TYR A 330 12.78 -12.46 4.90
C TYR A 330 12.53 -13.39 6.07
N ASP A 331 11.28 -13.54 6.51
CA ASP A 331 10.91 -14.49 7.56
C ASP A 331 10.87 -15.93 7.02
N ASP A 332 10.40 -16.13 5.78
CA ASP A 332 10.42 -17.43 5.08
C ASP A 332 11.85 -17.99 4.86
N PHE A 333 12.85 -17.10 4.79
CA PHE A 333 14.27 -17.48 4.63
C PHE A 333 15.12 -17.30 5.90
N HIS A 334 14.54 -16.90 7.03
CA HIS A 334 15.25 -16.58 8.29
C HIS A 334 16.41 -15.57 8.14
N LEU A 335 16.27 -14.57 7.27
CA LEU A 335 17.31 -13.57 6.96
C LEU A 335 17.12 -12.22 7.69
N THR A 336 16.10 -12.13 8.54
CA THR A 336 15.68 -10.91 9.28
C THR A 336 16.84 -10.28 10.07
N GLY A 337 17.73 -11.10 10.64
CA GLY A 337 18.88 -10.63 11.45
C GLY A 337 20.02 -9.93 10.69
N VAL A 338 20.02 -9.95 9.35
CA VAL A 338 21.12 -9.38 8.53
C VAL A 338 20.65 -8.18 7.68
N LEU A 339 19.34 -8.03 7.42
CA LEU A 339 18.83 -7.10 6.40
C LEU A 339 17.82 -6.06 6.90
N GLY A 340 17.46 -6.10 8.20
CA GLY A 340 16.59 -5.13 8.88
C GLY A 340 15.12 -5.56 8.90
N GLU A 341 14.32 -4.95 9.78
CA GLU A 341 12.87 -5.19 9.95
C GLU A 341 12.02 -4.67 8.76
N GLY A 342 12.64 -4.56 7.57
CA GLY A 342 12.52 -3.50 6.57
C GLY A 342 11.15 -3.22 5.96
N LEU A 343 10.39 -2.37 6.63
CA LEU A 343 9.27 -1.65 6.02
C LEU A 343 9.75 -0.48 5.14
N GLU A 344 10.90 0.11 5.45
CA GLU A 344 11.33 1.36 4.83
C GLU A 344 11.89 1.19 3.42
N ALA A 345 11.19 1.79 2.44
CA ALA A 345 11.57 1.73 1.05
C ALA A 345 12.34 2.98 0.58
N TYR A 346 12.25 4.13 1.27
CA TYR A 346 13.04 5.32 0.94
C TYR A 346 14.53 5.17 1.27
N ASN A 347 15.25 4.43 0.41
CA ASN A 347 16.64 4.03 0.60
C ASN A 347 17.37 3.89 -0.76
N GLU A 348 18.61 3.41 -0.72
CA GLU A 348 19.44 3.18 -1.91
C GLU A 348 19.16 1.85 -2.62
N ARG A 349 18.10 1.13 -2.23
CA ARG A 349 17.75 -0.19 -2.79
C ARG A 349 16.52 -0.14 -3.69
N HIS A 350 15.67 0.87 -3.51
CA HIS A 350 14.45 1.04 -4.29
C HIS A 350 14.59 2.15 -5.33
N ARG A 351 13.77 2.02 -6.37
CA ARG A 351 13.66 2.99 -7.44
C ARG A 351 12.18 3.17 -7.79
N ALA A 352 11.79 4.40 -8.13
CA ALA A 352 10.50 4.67 -8.73
C ALA A 352 10.67 4.89 -10.24
N THR A 353 10.08 4.03 -11.06
CA THR A 353 9.89 4.28 -12.50
C THR A 353 8.61 5.06 -12.74
N ASP A 354 7.53 4.65 -12.07
CA ASP A 354 6.25 5.35 -12.09
C ASP A 354 5.69 5.49 -10.67
N ILE A 355 5.00 6.59 -10.40
CA ILE A 355 4.17 6.78 -9.21
C ILE A 355 2.73 7.01 -9.68
N TYR A 356 1.84 6.10 -9.30
CA TYR A 356 0.42 6.19 -9.61
C TYR A 356 -0.30 6.76 -8.38
N TRP A 357 -0.81 7.97 -8.55
CA TRP A 357 -1.83 8.51 -7.68
C TRP A 357 -3.14 7.74 -7.92
N PRO A 358 -3.90 7.45 -6.86
CA PRO A 358 -5.11 6.64 -6.93
C PRO A 358 -6.11 7.04 -8.01
#